data_AF-A0A5A9NVK3-F1
#
_entry.id   AF-A0A5A9NVK3-F1
#
_cell.length_a   1.000
_cell.length_b   1.000
_cell.length_c   1.000
_cell.angle_alpha   90.00
_cell.angle_beta   90.00
_cell.angle_gamma   90.00
#
_symmetry.space_group_name_H-M   'P 1'
#
loop_
_entity.id
_entity.type
_entity.pdbx_description
1 polymer ?
#
loop_
_entity_poly.entity_id
_entity_poly.type
_entity_poly.pdbx_seq_one_letter_code
_entity_poly.pdbx_strand_id
1 'polypeptide(L)'
;MPMKGRFPIRRTLEYLQKGEVVFNNSVKIMTVNYNTHGDLSEGARFYLDDGEQVRMDVEGKDYKEITQHVKKILGKSDKVLEAEALAKMELSNPANFGPKKYFLRECMSEVEGQVPHPRFVPLPKEMTGKYRAKLAAGTDD
;
A
#
# COMPACT_ATOMS: atom_id res chain seq x y z
N MET A 1 14.37 -26.96 2.49
CA MET A 1 15.74 -26.90 1.93
C MET A 1 16.34 -25.54 2.25
N PRO A 2 17.62 -25.43 2.63
CA PRO A 2 18.26 -24.13 2.84
C PRO A 2 18.33 -23.34 1.52
N MET A 3 18.13 -22.02 1.61
CA MET A 3 18.19 -21.13 0.44
C MET A 3 19.60 -21.12 -0.17
N LYS A 4 19.70 -21.24 -1.49
CA LYS A 4 20.99 -21.25 -2.21
C LYS A 4 21.61 -19.85 -2.28
N GLY A 5 22.92 -19.73 -2.02
CA GLY A 5 23.71 -18.50 -2.21
C GLY A 5 24.43 -18.05 -0.94
N ARG A 6 25.44 -17.17 -1.08
CA ARG A 6 26.29 -16.71 0.04
C ARG A 6 25.55 -15.81 1.04
N PHE A 7 24.59 -15.00 0.57
CA PHE A 7 23.79 -14.09 1.40
C PHE A 7 22.29 -14.24 1.10
N PRO A 8 21.65 -15.34 1.54
CA PRO A 8 20.25 -15.62 1.21
C PRO A 8 19.26 -14.62 1.85
N ILE A 9 19.66 -13.94 2.93
CA ILE A 9 18.86 -12.90 3.59
C ILE A 9 18.45 -11.77 2.65
N ARG A 10 19.24 -11.46 1.61
CA ARG A 10 18.92 -10.40 0.64
C ARG A 10 17.72 -10.73 -0.27
N ARG A 11 17.20 -11.96 -0.18
CA ARG A 11 16.04 -12.43 -0.95
C ARG A 11 14.76 -12.53 -0.10
N THR A 12 14.76 -11.99 1.11
CA THR A 12 13.56 -11.94 1.96
C THR A 12 12.75 -10.68 1.67
N LEU A 13 11.42 -10.77 1.81
CA LEU A 13 10.53 -9.61 1.68
C LEU A 13 10.89 -8.51 2.68
N GLU A 14 11.24 -8.90 3.91
CA GLU A 14 11.65 -7.98 4.96
C GLU A 14 12.90 -7.17 4.55
N TYR A 15 13.89 -7.80 3.90
CA TYR A 15 15.08 -7.08 3.44
C TYR A 15 14.75 -6.10 2.31
N LEU A 16 13.89 -6.50 1.38
CA LEU A 16 13.49 -5.64 0.25
C LEU A 16 12.63 -4.45 0.69
N GLN A 17 11.76 -4.65 1.69
CA GLN A 17 10.90 -3.58 2.24
C GLN A 17 11.66 -2.56 3.08
N LYS A 18 12.83 -2.91 3.63
CA LYS A 18 13.69 -1.99 4.39
C LYS A 18 14.43 -0.97 3.52
N GLY A 19 14.32 -1.06 2.19
CA GLY A 19 14.94 -0.08 1.29
C GLY A 19 14.34 1.32 1.47
N GLU A 20 15.19 2.29 1.80
CA GLU A 20 14.74 3.66 2.09
C GLU A 20 14.63 4.58 0.86
N VAL A 21 15.16 4.15 -0.28
CA VAL A 21 15.24 5.00 -1.48
C VAL A 21 14.02 4.76 -2.36
N VAL A 22 13.09 5.71 -2.33
CA VAL A 22 11.97 5.78 -3.27
C VAL A 22 12.23 6.92 -4.23
N PHE A 23 12.41 6.63 -5.51
CA PHE A 23 12.67 7.64 -6.53
C PHE A 23 11.45 8.54 -6.79
N ASN A 24 11.75 9.77 -7.19
CA ASN A 24 10.76 10.67 -7.77
C ASN A 24 10.22 10.11 -9.09
N ASN A 25 8.96 10.47 -9.42
CA ASN A 25 8.28 10.00 -10.62
C ASN A 25 8.94 10.49 -11.94
N SER A 26 9.82 11.48 -11.84
CA SER A 26 10.61 12.03 -12.95
C SER A 26 11.74 11.09 -13.37
N VAL A 27 12.31 10.29 -12.47
CA VAL A 27 13.40 9.37 -12.82
C VAL A 27 12.82 8.17 -13.58
N LYS A 28 13.24 7.96 -14.83
CA LYS A 28 12.78 6.84 -15.65
C LYS A 28 13.82 5.74 -15.80
N ILE A 29 15.07 6.13 -16.03
CA ILE A 29 16.16 5.19 -16.31
C ILE A 29 17.31 5.46 -15.34
N MET A 30 17.78 4.39 -14.70
CA MET A 30 19.00 4.39 -13.90
C MET A 30 20.01 3.44 -14.55
N THR A 31 21.19 3.96 -14.85
CA THR A 31 22.34 3.21 -15.37
C THR A 31 23.46 3.24 -14.34
N VAL A 32 23.97 2.07 -13.98
CA VAL A 32 25.04 1.90 -13.00
C VAL A 32 26.23 1.29 -13.72
N ASN A 33 27.28 2.09 -13.91
CA ASN A 33 28.50 1.66 -14.55
C ASN A 33 29.55 1.40 -13.45
N TYR A 34 29.91 0.13 -13.26
CA TYR A 34 30.90 -0.28 -12.26
C TYR A 34 31.99 -1.13 -12.91
N ASN A 35 33.22 -0.99 -12.40
CA ASN A 35 34.36 -1.78 -12.83
C ASN A 35 34.63 -2.91 -11.84
N THR A 36 34.94 -4.10 -12.36
CA THR A 36 35.32 -5.26 -11.53
C THR A 36 36.80 -5.22 -11.13
N HIS A 37 37.62 -4.56 -11.95
CA HIS A 37 39.05 -4.33 -11.74
C HIS A 37 39.41 -2.92 -12.22
N GLY A 38 40.22 -2.19 -11.43
CA GLY A 38 40.67 -0.82 -11.73
C GLY A 38 40.06 0.24 -10.80
N ASP A 39 40.67 1.43 -10.81
CA ASP A 39 40.44 2.46 -9.78
C ASP A 39 39.27 3.39 -10.09
N LEU A 40 39.05 3.76 -11.36
CA LEU A 40 38.00 4.70 -11.77
C LEU A 40 36.82 3.99 -12.42
N SER A 41 35.61 4.25 -11.93
CA SER A 41 34.35 3.83 -12.56
C SER A 41 33.59 5.05 -13.11
N GLU A 42 32.80 4.88 -14.16
CA GLU A 42 32.10 5.99 -14.81
C GLU A 42 30.93 6.56 -13.96
N GLY A 43 30.59 5.87 -12.87
CA GLY A 43 29.59 6.25 -11.88
C GLY A 43 28.18 5.82 -12.24
N ALA A 44 27.20 6.46 -11.62
CA ALA A 44 25.78 6.24 -11.90
C ALA A 44 25.21 7.41 -12.71
N ARG A 45 24.43 7.10 -13.75
CA ARG A 45 23.69 8.09 -14.56
C ARG A 45 22.20 7.85 -14.45
N PHE A 46 21.44 8.93 -14.37
CA PHE A 46 19.99 8.94 -14.27
C PHE A 46 19.43 9.78 -15.39
N TYR A 47 18.39 9.26 -16.04
CA TYR A 47 17.66 9.98 -17.08
C TYR A 47 16.27 10.31 -16.56
N LEU A 48 15.96 11.61 -16.59
CA LEU A 48 14.69 12.18 -16.18
C LEU A 48 13.71 12.20 -17.36
N ASP A 49 12.42 12.36 -17.04
CA ASP A 49 11.32 12.46 -18.03
C ASP A 49 11.52 13.65 -18.99
N ASP A 50 12.09 14.74 -18.47
CA ASP A 50 12.37 15.98 -19.21
C ASP A 50 13.58 15.85 -20.17
N GLY A 51 14.23 14.68 -20.22
CA GLY A 51 15.44 14.43 -21.01
C GLY A 51 16.73 14.89 -20.33
N GLU A 52 16.64 15.47 -19.13
CA GLU A 52 17.80 15.85 -18.33
C GLU A 52 18.58 14.61 -17.83
N GLN A 53 19.92 14.73 -17.81
CA GLN A 53 20.82 13.67 -17.39
C GLN A 53 21.55 14.07 -16.11
N VAL A 54 21.32 13.32 -15.04
CA VAL A 54 22.02 13.50 -13.76
C VAL A 54 23.13 12.46 -13.67
N ARG A 55 24.38 12.92 -13.63
CA ARG A 55 25.55 12.07 -13.38
C ARG A 55 25.96 12.18 -11.92
N MET A 56 26.06 11.04 -11.24
CA MET A 56 26.59 10.94 -9.88
C MET A 56 27.92 10.21 -9.87
N ASP A 57 28.92 10.91 -9.33
CA ASP A 57 30.23 10.34 -9.04
C ASP A 57 30.16 9.48 -7.77
N VAL A 58 30.61 8.23 -7.88
CA VAL A 58 30.60 7.21 -6.82
C VAL A 58 32.03 6.81 -6.42
N GLU A 59 33.06 7.46 -6.98
CA GLU A 59 34.44 7.15 -6.68
C GLU A 59 34.77 7.43 -5.20
N GLY A 60 35.45 6.47 -4.56
CA GLY A 60 35.89 6.58 -3.16
C GLY A 60 34.77 6.58 -2.10
N LYS A 61 33.50 6.40 -2.48
CA LYS A 61 32.36 6.44 -1.56
C LYS A 61 31.92 5.06 -1.11
N ASP A 62 31.49 4.95 0.14
CA ASP A 62 30.86 3.72 0.64
C ASP A 62 29.43 3.57 0.11
N TYR A 63 28.89 2.34 0.11
CA TYR A 63 27.52 2.07 -0.33
C TYR A 63 26.48 2.91 0.44
N LYS A 64 26.73 3.20 1.73
CA LYS A 64 25.84 4.04 2.55
C LYS A 64 25.81 5.47 2.04
N GLU A 65 26.97 6.01 1.72
CA GLU A 65 27.13 7.38 1.22
C GLU A 65 26.49 7.52 -0.16
N ILE A 66 26.70 6.54 -1.05
CA ILE A 66 26.05 6.49 -2.36
C ILE A 66 24.53 6.46 -2.19
N THR A 67 24.01 5.61 -1.30
CA THR A 67 22.56 5.48 -1.06
C THR A 67 21.96 6.78 -0.50
N GLN A 68 22.63 7.42 0.45
CA GLN A 68 22.19 8.71 1.01
C GLN A 68 22.25 9.84 -0.02
N HIS A 69 23.28 9.86 -0.86
CA HIS A 69 23.42 10.83 -1.94
C HIS A 69 22.28 10.70 -2.96
N VAL A 70 21.98 9.48 -3.39
CA VAL A 70 20.85 9.18 -4.29
C VAL A 70 19.52 9.60 -3.65
N LYS A 71 19.29 9.26 -2.37
CA LYS A 71 18.09 9.66 -1.62
C LYS A 71 17.92 11.17 -1.57
N LYS A 72 19.03 11.91 -1.40
CA LYS A 72 19.01 13.37 -1.30
C LYS A 72 18.69 14.07 -2.61
N ILE A 73 19.20 13.58 -3.75
CA ILE A 73 19.01 14.25 -5.06
C ILE A 73 17.70 13.80 -5.72
N LEU A 74 17.45 12.49 -5.75
CA LEU A 74 16.40 11.89 -6.58
C LEU A 74 15.31 11.19 -5.77
N GLY A 75 15.45 11.14 -4.44
CA GLY A 75 14.47 10.54 -3.56
C GLY A 75 13.27 11.45 -3.33
N LYS A 76 12.11 10.83 -3.11
CA LYS A 76 10.95 11.50 -2.53
C LYS A 76 11.28 11.93 -1.11
N SER A 77 10.81 13.11 -0.72
CA SER A 77 10.91 13.54 0.68
C SER A 77 9.99 12.69 1.57
N ASP A 78 10.38 12.52 2.83
CA ASP A 78 9.60 11.75 3.81
C ASP A 78 8.18 12.31 3.96
N LYS A 79 8.01 13.65 3.86
CA LYS A 79 6.71 14.33 3.87
C LYS A 79 5.78 13.86 2.75
N VAL A 80 6.32 13.66 1.54
CA VAL A 80 5.53 13.18 0.38
C VAL A 80 5.15 11.72 0.59
N LEU A 81 6.06 10.90 1.14
CA LEU A 81 5.78 9.50 1.45
C LEU A 81 4.69 9.35 2.52
N GLU A 82 4.75 10.16 3.57
CA GLU A 82 3.72 10.21 4.62
C GLU A 82 2.37 10.66 4.07
N ALA A 83 2.34 11.69 3.21
CA ALA A 83 1.12 12.13 2.55
C ALA A 83 0.53 11.06 1.62
N GLU A 84 1.36 10.36 0.85
CA GLU A 84 0.93 9.24 0.01
C GLU A 84 0.39 8.06 0.85
N ALA A 85 0.99 7.80 2.01
CA ALA A 85 0.52 6.78 2.94
C ALA A 85 -0.81 7.16 3.59
N LEU A 86 -0.93 8.41 4.03
CA LEU A 86 -2.16 8.94 4.65
C LEU A 86 -3.31 8.96 3.64
N ALA A 87 -3.07 9.40 2.41
CA ALA A 87 -4.09 9.38 1.35
C ALA A 87 -4.58 7.96 1.02
N LYS A 88 -3.69 6.95 1.05
CA LYS A 88 -4.08 5.54 0.90
C LYS A 88 -4.91 5.04 2.10
N MET A 89 -4.62 5.52 3.31
CA MET A 89 -5.39 5.19 4.51
C MET A 89 -6.77 5.86 4.50
N GLU A 90 -6.87 7.11 4.03
CA GLU A 90 -8.15 7.84 3.88
C GLU A 90 -9.10 7.15 2.90
N LEU A 91 -8.57 6.52 1.85
CA LEU A 91 -9.37 5.74 0.90
C LEU A 91 -10.16 4.62 1.61
N SER A 92 -9.59 4.03 2.67
CA SER A 92 -10.29 3.11 3.55
C SER A 92 -11.06 3.86 4.64
N ASN A 93 -12.13 4.57 4.26
CA ASN A 93 -13.00 5.22 5.23
C ASN A 93 -13.69 4.15 6.13
N PRO A 94 -13.45 4.15 7.45
CA PRO A 94 -14.01 3.16 8.37
C PRO A 94 -15.53 3.23 8.52
N ALA A 95 -16.17 4.33 8.10
CA ALA A 95 -17.62 4.48 8.09
C ALA A 95 -18.31 3.77 6.90
N ASN A 96 -17.54 3.32 5.92
CA ASN A 96 -18.09 2.61 4.76
C ASN A 96 -18.46 1.17 5.14
N PHE A 97 -19.62 0.73 4.66
CA PHE A 97 -20.09 -0.65 4.81
C PHE A 97 -19.89 -1.43 3.51
N GLY A 98 -19.50 -2.70 3.62
CA GLY A 98 -19.35 -3.59 2.47
C GLY A 98 -18.63 -4.90 2.84
N PRO A 99 -18.20 -5.69 1.84
CA PRO A 99 -17.60 -7.00 2.09
C PRO A 99 -16.40 -6.93 3.06
N LYS A 100 -16.29 -7.91 3.98
CA LYS A 100 -15.22 -8.01 5.00
C LYS A 100 -13.78 -7.94 4.47
N LYS A 101 -13.59 -8.17 3.17
CA LYS A 101 -12.30 -8.04 2.50
C LYS A 101 -11.78 -6.60 2.48
N TYR A 102 -12.68 -5.61 2.40
CA TYR A 102 -12.33 -4.20 2.17
C TYR A 102 -12.87 -3.27 3.25
N PHE A 103 -13.91 -3.68 3.98
CA PHE A 103 -14.60 -2.86 4.95
C PHE A 103 -14.66 -3.56 6.31
N LEU A 104 -14.74 -2.77 7.37
CA LEU A 104 -14.80 -3.26 8.74
C LEU A 104 -16.14 -3.92 9.05
N ARG A 105 -17.22 -3.44 8.42
CA ARG A 105 -18.61 -3.86 8.68
C ARG A 105 -19.30 -4.17 7.36
N GLU A 106 -20.05 -5.27 7.35
CA GLU A 106 -20.83 -5.69 6.17
C GLU A 106 -22.23 -5.11 6.16
N CYS A 107 -22.86 -5.05 7.32
CA CYS A 107 -24.23 -4.61 7.47
C CYS A 107 -24.39 -3.75 8.73
N MET A 108 -25.30 -2.79 8.67
CA MET A 108 -25.65 -1.94 9.81
C MET A 108 -26.17 -2.74 11.02
N SER A 109 -26.66 -3.97 10.81
CA SER A 109 -27.08 -4.87 11.89
C SER A 109 -25.96 -5.28 12.84
N GLU A 110 -24.69 -5.08 12.48
CA GLU A 110 -23.53 -5.31 13.36
C GLU A 110 -23.30 -4.14 14.35
N VAL A 111 -24.00 -3.02 14.18
CA VAL A 111 -23.90 -1.84 15.04
C VAL A 111 -24.86 -1.97 16.22
N GLU A 112 -24.34 -1.84 17.44
CA GLU A 112 -25.16 -1.90 18.66
C GLU A 112 -26.26 -0.82 18.66
N GLY A 113 -27.45 -1.20 19.14
CA GLY A 113 -28.63 -0.34 19.13
C GLY A 113 -29.41 -0.33 17.80
N GLN A 114 -28.90 -0.96 16.73
CA GLN A 114 -29.62 -1.12 15.46
C GLN A 114 -30.47 -2.40 15.43
N VAL A 115 -31.34 -2.49 14.43
CA VAL A 115 -32.19 -3.67 14.22
C VAL A 115 -31.31 -4.89 13.88
N PRO A 116 -31.39 -5.99 14.64
CA PRO A 116 -30.58 -7.17 14.41
C PRO A 116 -30.99 -7.87 13.11
N HIS A 117 -30.07 -8.65 12.54
CA HIS A 117 -30.37 -9.41 11.34
C HIS A 117 -31.49 -10.43 11.62
N PRO A 118 -32.54 -10.53 10.78
CA PRO A 118 -33.66 -11.45 10.98
C PRO A 118 -33.27 -12.94 11.09
N ARG A 119 -32.04 -13.27 10.68
CA ARG A 119 -31.49 -14.63 10.74
C ARG A 119 -31.07 -15.01 12.17
N PHE A 120 -30.61 -14.04 12.96
CA PHE A 120 -30.16 -14.27 14.33
C PHE A 120 -31.28 -14.02 15.34
N VAL A 121 -32.03 -12.93 15.15
CA VAL A 121 -33.15 -12.56 16.00
C VAL A 121 -34.38 -12.34 15.11
N PRO A 122 -35.42 -13.18 15.20
CA PRO A 122 -36.61 -13.00 14.39
C PRO A 122 -37.29 -11.68 14.75
N LEU A 123 -37.66 -10.90 13.73
CA LEU A 123 -38.36 -9.64 13.91
C LEU A 123 -39.81 -9.88 14.38
N PRO A 124 -40.43 -8.90 15.09
CA PRO A 124 -41.83 -8.97 15.48
C PRO A 124 -42.77 -9.24 14.30
N LYS A 125 -43.85 -9.99 14.55
CA LYS A 125 -44.83 -10.40 13.52
C LYS A 125 -45.40 -9.20 12.77
N GLU A 126 -45.65 -8.09 13.46
CA GLU A 126 -46.15 -6.82 12.91
C GLU A 126 -45.26 -6.26 11.79
N MET A 127 -43.95 -6.52 11.83
CA MET A 127 -42.97 -6.06 10.85
C MET A 127 -42.79 -7.04 9.69
N THR A 128 -43.36 -8.26 9.78
CA THR A 128 -43.27 -9.26 8.71
C THR A 128 -44.29 -9.02 7.61
N GLY A 129 -43.85 -9.01 6.36
CA GLY A 129 -44.72 -8.74 5.20
C GLY A 129 -45.90 -9.70 5.07
N LYS A 130 -45.73 -10.98 5.44
CA LYS A 130 -46.81 -11.98 5.42
C LYS A 130 -47.96 -11.62 6.37
N TYR A 131 -47.64 -11.15 7.57
CA TYR A 131 -48.64 -10.77 8.56
C TYR A 131 -49.36 -9.49 8.15
N ARG A 132 -48.62 -8.47 7.67
CA ARG A 132 -49.21 -7.23 7.15
C ARG A 132 -50.14 -7.48 5.95
N ALA A 133 -49.79 -8.42 5.07
CA ALA A 133 -50.62 -8.79 3.93
C ALA A 133 -51.93 -9.49 4.35
N LYS A 134 -51.91 -10.35 5.38
CA LYS A 134 -53.11 -10.99 5.93
C LYS A 134 -54.07 -9.98 6.56
N LEU A 135 -53.54 -9.06 7.36
CA LEU A 135 -54.30 -7.95 7.94
C LEU A 135 -54.95 -7.09 6.85
N ALA A 136 -54.21 -6.77 5.77
CA ALA A 136 -54.74 -6.01 4.65
C ALA A 136 -55.79 -6.78 3.82
N ALA A 137 -55.71 -8.11 3.77
CA ALA A 137 -56.66 -8.97 3.09
C ALA A 137 -57.90 -9.30 3.94
N GLY A 138 -58.00 -8.80 5.18
CA GLY A 138 -59.14 -9.05 6.07
C GLY A 138 -59.31 -10.51 6.48
N THR A 139 -58.28 -11.34 6.33
CA THR A 139 -58.28 -12.74 6.74
C THR A 139 -57.63 -12.86 8.12
N ASP A 140 -58.40 -12.51 9.15
CA ASP A 140 -58.13 -12.92 10.53
C ASP A 140 -58.60 -14.38 10.70
N ASP A 141 -57.66 -15.27 11.02
CA ASP A 141 -57.88 -16.59 11.64
C ASP A 141 -57.27 -16.53 13.05
#